data_AF-A0A7L2QPX0-F1
#
_entry.id   AF-A0A7L2QPX0-F1
#
_cell.length_a   1.000
_cell.length_b   1.000
_cell.length_c   1.000
_cell.angle_alpha   90.00
_cell.angle_beta   90.00
_cell.angle_gamma   90.00
#
_symmetry.space_group_name_H-M   'P 1'
#
loop_
_entity.id
_entity.type
_entity.pdbx_description
1 polymer ?
#
loop_
_entity_poly.entity_id
_entity_poly.type
_entity_poly.pdbx_seq_one_letter_code
_entity_poly.pdbx_strand_id
1 'polypeptide(L)'
;MAAHREKKLAEERKHQNMQNGAKASQGQWGRAWEVDWFSLVSILFLLTFAPVIVYYFIMSCAQYQCSLTDPLLDLLTGNTHLSDIWNRTPKLTYRAAGIYSLWVAFQVVLYMSIPDFCHKFLPGYVGGVQEGAVTPAGVVNKYEINGLQAWIITHVLWFANAYCLHLFSPTIIFDNWMPLLWCANILGYAVSTFAMIKGYFFPTNAKDCKFTGNFFYDYMMGIEFNPRIGKWFDFKLFFNGRPGIVAWTLINLSFAAKQQELYGEVTNSMILVNVLQ
;
A
#
# COMPACT_ATOMS: atom_id res chain seq x y z
N MET A 1 -3.22 -27.55 -57.91
CA MET A 1 -3.85 -26.26 -57.55
C MET A 1 -4.73 -26.34 -56.30
N ALA A 2 -5.48 -27.43 -56.06
CA ALA A 2 -6.36 -27.55 -54.88
C ALA A 2 -5.63 -27.54 -53.52
N ALA A 3 -4.53 -28.29 -53.37
CA ALA A 3 -3.79 -28.40 -52.10
C ALA A 3 -3.15 -27.07 -51.61
N HIS A 4 -2.78 -26.17 -52.53
CA HIS A 4 -2.22 -24.87 -52.16
C HIS A 4 -3.32 -23.92 -51.64
N ARG A 5 -4.54 -24.05 -52.17
CA ARG A 5 -5.70 -23.26 -51.75
C ARG A 5 -6.17 -23.67 -50.36
N GLU A 6 -6.12 -24.96 -50.02
CA GLU A 6 -6.46 -25.47 -48.69
C GLU A 6 -5.46 -25.01 -47.62
N LYS A 7 -4.16 -25.04 -47.90
CA LYS A 7 -3.14 -24.50 -46.97
C LYS A 7 -3.35 -23.02 -46.67
N LYS A 8 -3.65 -22.22 -47.69
CA LYS A 8 -3.89 -20.77 -47.53
C LYS A 8 -5.15 -20.50 -46.69
N LEU A 9 -6.24 -21.24 -46.93
CA LEU A 9 -7.46 -21.14 -46.15
C LEU A 9 -7.29 -21.63 -44.70
N ALA A 10 -6.39 -22.58 -44.45
CA ALA A 10 -6.06 -23.04 -43.10
C ALA A 10 -5.23 -21.99 -42.34
N GLU A 11 -4.26 -21.35 -42.99
CA GLU A 11 -3.48 -20.24 -42.40
C GLU A 11 -4.34 -19.01 -42.12
N GLU A 12 -5.23 -18.63 -43.03
CA GLU A 12 -6.19 -17.53 -42.85
C GLU A 12 -7.15 -17.81 -41.67
N ARG A 13 -7.66 -19.04 -41.54
CA ARG A 13 -8.47 -19.45 -40.38
C ARG A 13 -7.67 -19.44 -39.08
N LYS A 14 -6.39 -19.82 -39.12
CA LYS A 14 -5.51 -19.80 -37.94
C LYS A 14 -5.22 -18.37 -37.49
N HIS A 15 -4.99 -17.46 -38.44
CA HIS A 15 -4.83 -16.03 -38.16
C HIS A 15 -6.12 -15.38 -37.63
N GLN A 16 -7.28 -15.71 -38.20
CA GLN A 16 -8.57 -15.25 -37.70
C GLN A 16 -8.88 -15.80 -36.30
N ASN A 17 -8.56 -17.07 -36.01
CA ASN A 17 -8.74 -17.65 -34.68
C ASN A 17 -7.78 -17.03 -33.64
N MET A 18 -6.53 -16.70 -34.02
CA MET A 18 -5.62 -15.97 -33.14
C MET A 18 -6.10 -14.53 -32.89
N GLN A 19 -6.59 -13.83 -33.91
CA GLN A 19 -7.14 -12.48 -33.75
C GLN A 19 -8.43 -12.48 -32.92
N ASN A 20 -9.31 -13.45 -33.11
CA ASN A 20 -10.55 -13.60 -32.34
C ASN A 20 -10.26 -14.04 -30.89
N GLY A 21 -9.27 -14.91 -30.67
CA GLY A 21 -8.80 -15.28 -29.33
C GLY A 21 -8.17 -14.11 -28.59
N ALA A 22 -7.38 -13.27 -29.29
CA ALA A 22 -6.80 -12.06 -28.71
C ALA A 22 -7.84 -10.96 -28.43
N LYS A 23 -8.91 -10.86 -29.24
CA LYS A 23 -10.05 -9.97 -28.98
C LYS A 23 -10.94 -10.48 -27.84
N ALA A 24 -11.13 -11.80 -27.71
CA ALA A 24 -11.90 -12.40 -26.63
C ALA A 24 -11.15 -12.40 -25.28
N SER A 25 -9.81 -12.44 -25.30
CA SER A 25 -8.98 -12.37 -24.08
C SER A 25 -8.66 -10.94 -23.62
N GLN A 26 -8.87 -9.93 -24.48
CA GLN A 26 -8.74 -8.52 -24.11
C GLN A 26 -9.90 -8.13 -23.19
N GLY A 27 -9.72 -8.44 -21.91
CA GLY A 27 -10.65 -8.08 -20.87
C GLY A 27 -11.55 -9.20 -20.36
N GLN A 28 -10.98 -10.33 -19.91
CA GLN A 28 -11.73 -11.35 -19.14
C GLN A 28 -11.00 -11.80 -17.88
N TRP A 29 -10.18 -10.93 -17.29
CA TRP A 29 -9.29 -11.33 -16.20
C TRP A 29 -9.54 -10.54 -14.91
N GLY A 30 -9.33 -11.24 -13.78
CA GLY A 30 -9.23 -10.69 -12.42
C GLY A 30 -10.55 -10.31 -11.74
N ARG A 31 -11.14 -9.16 -12.12
CA ARG A 31 -12.25 -8.49 -11.39
C ARG A 31 -13.56 -8.44 -12.18
N ALA A 32 -14.67 -7.98 -11.59
CA ALA A 32 -15.97 -7.86 -12.28
C ALA A 32 -15.90 -6.87 -13.46
N TRP A 33 -16.77 -7.08 -14.45
CA TRP A 33 -16.90 -6.25 -15.66
C TRP A 33 -18.14 -5.36 -15.61
N GLU A 34 -19.23 -5.93 -15.13
CA GLU A 34 -20.44 -5.21 -14.79
C GLU A 34 -20.46 -4.97 -13.30
N VAL A 35 -20.84 -3.76 -12.90
CA VAL A 35 -20.91 -3.38 -11.50
C VAL A 35 -22.36 -3.50 -11.08
N ASP A 36 -22.65 -4.55 -10.33
CA ASP A 36 -23.94 -4.71 -9.67
C ASP A 36 -24.09 -3.72 -8.50
N TRP A 37 -25.34 -3.49 -8.09
CA TRP A 37 -25.65 -2.53 -7.04
C TRP A 37 -25.00 -2.89 -5.70
N PHE A 38 -24.88 -4.18 -5.37
CA PHE A 38 -24.25 -4.61 -4.12
C PHE A 38 -22.74 -4.32 -4.13
N SER A 39 -22.05 -4.57 -5.25
CA SER A 39 -20.65 -4.17 -5.44
C SER A 39 -20.45 -2.66 -5.29
N LEU A 40 -21.34 -1.85 -5.90
CA LEU A 40 -21.25 -0.40 -5.81
C LEU A 40 -21.43 0.11 -4.37
N VAL A 41 -22.47 -0.38 -3.67
CA VAL A 41 -22.72 -0.03 -2.27
C VAL A 41 -21.54 -0.44 -1.38
N SER A 42 -20.99 -1.64 -1.59
CA SER A 42 -19.85 -2.14 -0.84
C SER A 42 -18.60 -1.26 -1.05
N ILE A 43 -18.35 -0.80 -2.27
CA ILE A 43 -17.21 0.07 -2.58
C ILE A 43 -17.39 1.45 -1.97
N LEU A 44 -18.58 2.05 -2.09
CA LEU A 44 -18.86 3.33 -1.45
C LEU A 44 -18.74 3.25 0.07
N PHE A 45 -19.17 2.13 0.65
CA PHE A 45 -18.99 1.85 2.07
C PHE A 45 -17.49 1.78 2.42
N LEU A 46 -16.69 0.98 1.72
CA LEU A 46 -15.26 0.86 2.00
C LEU A 46 -14.51 2.18 1.84
N LEU A 47 -14.78 2.92 0.77
CA LEU A 47 -14.14 4.22 0.50
C LEU A 47 -14.45 5.27 1.56
N THR A 48 -15.62 5.20 2.21
CA THR A 48 -16.05 6.19 3.20
C THR A 48 -15.69 5.76 4.62
N PHE A 49 -15.92 4.49 4.96
CA PHE A 49 -15.84 4.01 6.33
C PHE A 49 -14.47 3.44 6.71
N ALA A 50 -13.65 2.97 5.78
CA ALA A 50 -12.35 2.38 6.16
C ALA A 50 -11.44 3.35 6.95
N PRO A 51 -11.25 4.62 6.54
CA PRO A 51 -10.50 5.59 7.34
C PRO A 51 -11.15 5.88 8.70
N VAL A 52 -12.48 5.95 8.72
CA VAL A 52 -13.26 6.25 9.93
C VAL A 52 -13.15 5.12 10.95
N ILE A 53 -13.17 3.86 10.49
CA ILE A 53 -13.01 2.67 11.33
C ILE A 53 -11.61 2.67 11.97
N VAL A 54 -10.56 2.92 11.19
CA VAL A 54 -9.18 2.98 11.74
C VAL A 54 -9.04 4.13 12.73
N TYR A 55 -9.58 5.31 12.39
CA TYR A 55 -9.62 6.45 13.31
C TYR A 55 -10.36 6.08 14.61
N TYR A 56 -11.50 5.40 14.53
CA TYR A 56 -12.28 4.99 15.69
C TYR A 56 -11.50 4.05 16.61
N PHE A 57 -10.77 3.07 16.08
CA PHE A 57 -9.90 2.21 16.89
C PHE A 57 -8.82 3.00 17.63
N ILE A 58 -8.14 3.91 16.92
CA ILE A 58 -7.07 4.73 17.51
C ILE A 58 -7.64 5.70 18.55
N MET A 59 -8.77 6.35 18.25
CA MET A 59 -9.47 7.26 19.15
C MET A 59 -9.94 6.54 20.42
N SER A 60 -10.50 5.34 20.29
CA SER A 60 -10.92 4.50 21.43
C SER A 60 -9.73 4.17 22.33
N CYS A 61 -8.58 3.85 21.74
CA CYS A 61 -7.35 3.65 22.51
C CYS A 61 -6.83 4.92 23.19
N ALA A 62 -6.85 6.05 22.49
CA ALA A 62 -6.30 7.30 23.01
C ALA A 62 -7.19 7.96 24.08
N GLN A 63 -8.51 7.86 23.95
CA GLN A 63 -9.47 8.61 24.77
C GLN A 63 -10.27 7.74 25.75
N TYR A 64 -10.39 6.43 25.49
CA TYR A 64 -11.28 5.50 26.22
C TYR A 64 -10.57 4.21 26.68
N GLN A 65 -9.26 4.26 26.93
CA GLN A 65 -8.49 3.09 27.42
C GLN A 65 -8.66 1.83 26.54
N CYS A 66 -8.78 2.03 25.21
CA CYS A 66 -9.04 0.99 24.22
C CYS A 66 -10.38 0.26 24.34
N SER A 67 -11.33 0.78 25.12
CA SER A 67 -12.71 0.30 25.12
C SER A 67 -13.45 0.75 23.86
N LEU A 68 -14.04 -0.20 23.13
CA LEU A 68 -14.82 0.09 21.92
C LEU A 68 -16.28 0.44 22.27
N THR A 69 -16.79 -0.05 23.39
CA THR A 69 -18.20 0.17 23.76
C THR A 69 -18.43 1.56 24.36
N ASP A 70 -17.48 2.06 25.15
CA ASP A 70 -17.65 3.29 25.92
C ASP A 70 -17.85 4.55 25.06
N PRO A 71 -17.11 4.75 23.95
CA PRO A 71 -17.39 5.88 23.06
C PRO A 71 -18.82 5.86 22.50
N LEU A 72 -19.36 4.68 22.22
CA LEU A 72 -20.73 4.54 21.68
C LEU A 72 -21.77 4.80 22.77
N LEU A 73 -21.54 4.28 23.98
CA LEU A 73 -22.43 4.50 25.11
C LEU A 73 -22.48 5.98 25.49
N ASP A 74 -21.34 6.65 25.57
CA ASP A 74 -21.29 8.08 25.92
C ASP A 74 -21.93 9.00 24.86
N LEU A 75 -21.92 8.61 23.59
CA LEU A 75 -22.65 9.30 22.53
C LEU A 75 -24.16 9.05 22.64
N LEU A 76 -24.58 7.83 22.98
CA LEU A 76 -26.00 7.46 23.12
C LEU A 76 -26.66 8.05 24.37
N THR A 77 -25.93 8.13 25.49
CA THR A 77 -26.40 8.74 26.73
C THR A 77 -26.37 10.26 26.71
N GLY A 78 -25.70 10.87 25.71
CA GLY A 78 -25.54 12.31 25.59
C GLY A 78 -24.47 12.89 26.53
N ASN A 79 -23.61 12.06 27.12
CA ASN A 79 -22.51 12.49 27.97
C ASN A 79 -21.41 13.23 27.19
N THR A 80 -21.23 12.87 25.91
CA THR A 80 -20.26 13.50 25.02
C THR A 80 -20.88 13.73 23.65
N HIS A 81 -20.45 14.79 22.98
CA HIS A 81 -20.81 15.03 21.57
C HIS A 81 -19.65 14.65 20.65
N LEU A 82 -19.95 14.37 19.38
CA LEU A 82 -18.94 14.10 18.34
C LEU A 82 -17.92 15.23 18.22
N SER A 83 -18.34 16.49 18.46
CA SER A 83 -17.46 17.65 18.49
C SER A 83 -16.41 17.55 19.59
N ASP A 84 -16.73 16.97 20.74
CA ASP A 84 -15.82 16.89 21.88
C ASP A 84 -14.71 15.87 21.59
N ILE A 85 -15.10 14.71 21.03
CA ILE A 85 -14.17 13.67 20.57
C ILE A 85 -13.25 14.23 19.48
N TRP A 86 -13.81 14.99 18.53
CA TRP A 86 -13.06 15.61 17.46
C TRP A 86 -12.11 16.71 17.96
N ASN A 87 -12.53 17.54 18.91
CA ASN A 87 -11.71 18.60 19.49
C ASN A 87 -10.49 18.07 20.26
N ARG A 88 -10.61 16.87 20.85
CA ARG A 88 -9.51 16.17 21.52
C ARG A 88 -8.57 15.45 20.55
N THR A 89 -8.99 15.28 19.29
CA THR A 89 -8.20 14.56 18.29
C THR A 89 -7.05 15.43 17.81
N PRO A 90 -5.80 14.94 17.89
CA PRO A 90 -4.66 15.68 17.34
C PRO A 90 -4.84 15.94 15.85
N LYS A 91 -4.73 17.23 15.48
CA LYS A 91 -4.83 17.70 14.11
C LYS A 91 -3.56 17.38 13.32
N LEU A 92 -3.66 17.39 12.00
CA LEU A 92 -2.49 17.33 11.13
C LEU A 92 -1.50 18.46 11.46
N THR A 93 -0.23 18.10 11.66
CA THR A 93 0.84 19.06 11.96
C THR A 93 1.88 19.08 10.84
N TYR A 94 2.52 20.24 10.62
CA TYR A 94 3.61 20.36 9.65
C TYR A 94 4.80 19.45 9.99
N ARG A 95 5.06 19.22 11.27
CA ARG A 95 6.09 18.30 11.74
C ARG A 95 5.81 16.87 11.29
N ALA A 96 4.59 16.36 11.52
CA ALA A 96 4.20 15.02 11.11
C ALA A 96 4.19 14.87 9.58
N ALA A 97 3.72 15.90 8.85
CA ALA A 97 3.79 15.92 7.40
C ALA A 97 5.25 15.85 6.89
N GLY A 98 6.18 16.56 7.55
CA GLY A 98 7.61 16.50 7.25
C GLY A 98 8.22 15.12 7.52
N ILE A 99 7.92 14.53 8.70
CA ILE A 99 8.37 13.17 9.06
C ILE A 99 7.87 12.15 8.03
N TYR A 100 6.58 12.18 7.70
CA TYR A 100 6.00 11.22 6.77
C TYR A 100 6.52 11.39 5.34
N SER A 101 6.70 12.64 4.90
CA SER A 101 7.28 12.94 3.58
C SER A 101 8.73 12.47 3.49
N LEU A 102 9.53 12.69 4.54
CA LEU A 102 10.91 12.21 4.62
C LEU A 102 10.95 10.67 4.63
N TRP A 103 10.04 10.02 5.36
CA TRP A 103 9.90 8.56 5.37
C TRP A 103 9.62 8.00 3.98
N VAL A 104 8.60 8.54 3.29
CA VAL A 104 8.23 8.08 1.95
C VAL A 104 9.36 8.34 0.96
N ALA A 105 9.99 9.53 1.01
CA ALA A 105 11.12 9.87 0.15
C ALA A 105 12.31 8.93 0.39
N PHE A 106 12.63 8.64 1.64
CA PHE A 106 13.66 7.68 2.01
C PHE A 106 13.36 6.29 1.43
N GLN A 107 12.13 5.80 1.57
CA GLN A 107 11.72 4.52 0.99
C GLN A 107 11.79 4.53 -0.54
N VAL A 108 11.44 5.63 -1.20
CA VAL A 108 11.59 5.79 -2.66
C VAL A 108 13.06 5.70 -3.07
N VAL A 109 13.97 6.36 -2.33
CA VAL A 109 15.42 6.30 -2.58
C VAL A 109 15.94 4.88 -2.40
N LEU A 110 15.57 4.19 -1.32
CA LEU A 110 15.94 2.79 -1.12
C LEU A 110 15.44 1.91 -2.29
N TYR A 111 14.20 2.12 -2.71
CA TYR A 111 13.57 1.32 -3.76
C TYR A 111 14.18 1.58 -5.16
N MET A 112 14.55 2.81 -5.47
CA MET A 112 14.99 3.20 -6.82
C MET A 112 16.50 3.27 -7.01
N SER A 113 17.25 3.60 -5.95
CA SER A 113 18.67 3.95 -6.07
C SER A 113 19.61 2.85 -5.59
N ILE A 114 19.15 1.91 -4.77
CA ILE A 114 20.02 0.91 -4.17
C ILE A 114 19.72 -0.46 -4.77
N PRO A 115 20.62 -1.05 -5.58
CA PRO A 115 20.43 -2.42 -6.04
C PRO A 115 20.55 -3.39 -4.85
N ASP A 116 19.93 -4.55 -4.98
CA ASP A 116 20.05 -5.59 -3.95
C ASP A 116 21.46 -6.18 -3.94
N PHE A 117 22.10 -6.20 -2.79
CA PHE A 117 23.35 -6.90 -2.54
C PHE A 117 23.16 -8.14 -1.66
N CYS A 118 22.06 -8.20 -0.90
CA CYS A 118 21.75 -9.32 -0.01
C CYS A 118 21.70 -10.66 -0.76
N HIS A 119 21.21 -10.72 -2.01
CA HIS A 119 21.18 -11.96 -2.80
C HIS A 119 22.55 -12.55 -3.11
N LYS A 120 23.62 -11.76 -3.03
CA LYS A 120 24.98 -12.25 -3.29
C LYS A 120 25.55 -13.01 -2.10
N PHE A 121 25.07 -12.73 -0.89
CA PHE A 121 25.62 -13.26 0.36
C PHE A 121 24.69 -14.24 1.06
N LEU A 122 23.37 -14.12 0.87
CA LEU A 122 22.39 -14.94 1.53
C LEU A 122 22.01 -16.15 0.67
N PRO A 123 22.43 -17.38 1.04
CA PRO A 123 22.06 -18.57 0.30
C PRO A 123 20.54 -18.78 0.33
N GLY A 124 19.94 -19.01 -0.83
CA GLY A 124 18.50 -19.23 -0.97
C GLY A 124 17.65 -17.95 -1.04
N TYR A 125 18.22 -16.76 -0.83
CA TYR A 125 17.49 -15.50 -1.04
C TYR A 125 17.47 -15.12 -2.52
N VAL A 126 16.27 -14.96 -3.08
CA VAL A 126 16.07 -14.53 -4.47
C VAL A 126 15.79 -13.01 -4.48
N GLY A 127 16.87 -12.23 -4.56
CA GLY A 127 16.85 -10.77 -4.69
C GLY A 127 17.40 -10.29 -6.04
N GLY A 128 17.57 -8.98 -6.18
CA GLY A 128 18.07 -8.35 -7.42
C GLY A 128 17.02 -8.28 -8.52
N VAL A 129 17.43 -8.16 -9.79
CA VAL A 129 16.50 -8.07 -10.92
C VAL A 129 15.81 -9.41 -11.15
N GLN A 130 14.51 -9.46 -10.87
CA GLN A 130 13.66 -10.62 -11.05
C GLN A 130 12.53 -10.36 -12.05
N GLU A 131 12.08 -11.42 -12.70
CA GLU A 131 10.91 -11.38 -13.59
C GLU A 131 9.63 -11.59 -12.77
N GLY A 132 8.64 -10.73 -13.00
CA GLY A 132 7.32 -10.86 -12.40
C GLY A 132 6.40 -11.77 -13.21
N ALA A 133 5.15 -11.88 -12.74
CA ALA A 133 4.12 -12.62 -13.45
C ALA A 133 3.82 -11.99 -14.82
N VAL A 134 3.44 -12.85 -15.78
CA VAL A 134 2.97 -12.44 -17.10
C VAL A 134 1.68 -11.64 -16.93
N THR A 135 1.64 -10.41 -17.44
CA THR A 135 0.44 -9.58 -17.42
C THR A 135 -0.60 -10.14 -18.40
N PRO A 136 -1.87 -9.76 -18.27
CA PRO A 136 -2.92 -10.14 -19.21
C PRO A 136 -2.64 -9.75 -20.67
N ALA A 137 -1.88 -8.69 -20.91
CA ALA A 137 -1.39 -8.33 -22.23
C ALA A 137 -0.18 -9.15 -22.72
N GLY A 138 0.29 -10.13 -21.95
CA GLY A 138 1.46 -10.96 -22.25
C GLY A 138 2.81 -10.32 -21.90
N VAL A 139 2.84 -9.25 -21.10
CA VAL A 139 4.09 -8.55 -20.74
C VAL A 139 4.71 -9.17 -19.50
N VAL A 140 6.02 -9.37 -19.50
CA VAL A 140 6.77 -9.79 -18.29
C VAL A 140 7.51 -8.58 -17.75
N ASN A 141 7.05 -8.09 -16.60
CA ASN A 141 7.67 -6.94 -15.93
C ASN A 141 8.90 -7.37 -15.14
N LYS A 142 9.98 -6.57 -15.21
CA LYS A 142 11.17 -6.75 -14.36
C LYS A 142 11.08 -5.89 -13.12
N TYR A 143 11.59 -6.41 -12.02
CA TYR A 143 11.55 -5.79 -10.70
C TYR A 143 12.91 -5.92 -10.00
N GLU A 144 13.39 -4.84 -9.39
CA GLU A 144 14.52 -4.91 -8.48
C GLU A 144 14.01 -5.32 -7.08
N ILE A 145 14.34 -6.53 -6.66
CA ILE A 145 13.90 -7.09 -5.37
C ILE A 145 15.00 -6.85 -4.33
N ASN A 146 14.95 -5.70 -3.67
CA ASN A 146 15.81 -5.32 -2.55
C ASN A 146 15.03 -5.17 -1.22
N GLY A 147 13.96 -5.97 -1.06
CA GLY A 147 13.03 -5.97 0.08
C GLY A 147 13.75 -5.99 1.42
N LEU A 148 14.48 -7.08 1.63
CA LEU A 148 15.21 -7.37 2.85
C LEU A 148 16.29 -6.34 3.14
N GLN A 149 17.05 -5.94 2.11
CA GLN A 149 18.11 -4.95 2.27
C GLN A 149 17.57 -3.61 2.75
N ALA A 150 16.49 -3.10 2.15
CA ALA A 150 15.89 -1.85 2.57
C ALA A 150 15.38 -1.91 4.02
N TRP A 151 14.80 -3.06 4.41
CA TRP A 151 14.37 -3.30 5.78
C TRP A 151 15.56 -3.27 6.74
N ILE A 152 16.65 -3.99 6.45
CA ILE A 152 17.87 -4.01 7.27
C ILE A 152 18.44 -2.60 7.41
N ILE A 153 18.62 -1.87 6.31
CA ILE A 153 19.16 -0.50 6.34
C ILE A 153 18.29 0.40 7.21
N THR A 154 16.97 0.32 7.03
CA THR A 154 16.01 1.13 7.80
C THR A 154 16.12 0.85 9.31
N HIS A 155 16.19 -0.42 9.72
CA HIS A 155 16.23 -0.82 11.13
C HIS A 155 17.59 -0.51 11.77
N VAL A 156 18.69 -0.79 11.05
CA VAL A 156 20.03 -0.45 11.53
C VAL A 156 20.15 1.05 11.75
N LEU A 157 19.63 1.87 10.84
CA LEU A 157 19.63 3.33 11.01
C LEU A 157 18.76 3.77 12.18
N TRP A 158 17.60 3.14 12.39
CA TRP A 158 16.74 3.44 13.54
C TRP A 158 17.42 3.10 14.87
N PHE A 159 18.04 1.91 14.98
CA PHE A 159 18.78 1.51 16.18
C PHE A 159 20.04 2.35 16.40
N ALA A 160 20.79 2.65 15.35
CA ALA A 160 21.94 3.55 15.43
C ALA A 160 21.51 4.94 15.90
N ASN A 161 20.36 5.43 15.44
CA ASN A 161 19.79 6.67 15.96
C ASN A 161 19.40 6.54 17.44
N ALA A 162 18.72 5.47 17.84
CA ALA A 162 18.24 5.29 19.20
C ALA A 162 19.37 5.18 20.24
N TYR A 163 20.48 4.52 19.91
CA TYR A 163 21.56 4.20 20.85
C TYR A 163 22.86 4.98 20.67
N CYS A 164 23.07 5.63 19.52
CA CYS A 164 24.35 6.28 19.22
C CYS A 164 24.20 7.73 18.77
N LEU A 165 23.37 8.00 17.76
CA LEU A 165 23.34 9.30 17.09
C LEU A 165 22.40 10.31 17.77
N HIS A 166 21.31 9.84 18.37
CA HIS A 166 20.30 10.66 19.05
C HIS A 166 19.77 11.86 18.22
N LEU A 167 19.65 11.69 16.90
CA LEU A 167 19.17 12.75 16.00
C LEU A 167 17.67 13.03 16.17
N PHE A 168 16.90 12.01 16.53
CA PHE A 168 15.47 12.11 16.83
C PHE A 168 15.04 11.09 17.89
N SER A 169 13.91 11.34 18.57
CA SER A 169 13.40 10.41 19.58
C SER A 169 12.98 9.06 18.96
N PRO A 170 13.35 7.91 19.55
CA PRO A 170 12.84 6.61 19.11
C PRO A 170 11.30 6.49 19.24
N THR A 171 10.67 7.33 20.08
CA THR A 171 9.20 7.40 20.27
C THR A 171 8.48 8.26 19.23
N ILE A 172 9.20 8.82 18.25
CA ILE A 172 8.66 9.85 17.33
C ILE A 172 7.39 9.42 16.60
N ILE A 173 7.23 8.14 16.27
CA ILE A 173 6.05 7.62 15.59
C ILE A 173 4.87 7.58 16.55
N PHE A 174 5.07 7.04 17.76
CA PHE A 174 4.05 7.06 18.83
C PHE A 174 3.58 8.49 19.13
N ASP A 175 4.53 9.41 19.31
CA ASP A 175 4.23 10.79 19.70
C ASP A 175 3.47 11.57 18.59
N ASN A 176 3.56 11.12 17.33
CA ASN A 176 2.88 11.73 16.18
C ASN A 176 1.85 10.77 15.55
N TRP A 177 1.34 9.80 16.30
CA TRP A 177 0.55 8.69 15.74
C TRP A 177 -0.69 9.15 14.95
N MET A 178 -1.53 10.01 15.55
CA MET A 178 -2.74 10.50 14.89
C MET A 178 -2.44 11.43 13.70
N PRO A 179 -1.52 12.42 13.79
CA PRO A 179 -1.12 13.20 12.63
C PRO A 179 -0.55 12.36 11.47
N LEU A 180 0.21 11.29 11.77
CA LEU A 180 0.75 10.38 10.75
C LEU A 180 -0.35 9.56 10.08
N LEU A 181 -1.40 9.15 10.82
CA LEU A 181 -2.59 8.53 10.23
C LEU A 181 -3.24 9.43 9.17
N TRP A 182 -3.36 10.73 9.45
CA TRP A 182 -3.90 11.68 8.48
C TRP A 182 -3.00 11.78 7.23
N CYS A 183 -1.69 11.86 7.41
CA CYS A 183 -0.74 11.84 6.29
C CYS A 183 -0.87 10.57 5.43
N ALA A 184 -1.01 9.41 6.06
CA ALA A 184 -1.16 8.13 5.36
C ALA A 184 -2.45 8.07 4.55
N ASN A 185 -3.58 8.51 5.12
CA ASN A 185 -4.86 8.58 4.40
C ASN A 185 -4.81 9.56 3.21
N ILE A 186 -4.26 10.76 3.42
CA ILE A 186 -4.08 11.76 2.36
C ILE A 186 -3.24 11.17 1.22
N LEU A 187 -2.12 10.51 1.54
CA LEU A 187 -1.28 9.87 0.53
C LEU A 187 -2.03 8.75 -0.20
N GLY A 188 -2.80 7.91 0.51
CA GLY A 188 -3.59 6.84 -0.09
C GLY A 188 -4.58 7.35 -1.15
N TYR A 189 -5.36 8.38 -0.82
CA TYR A 189 -6.27 9.00 -1.79
C TYR A 189 -5.52 9.74 -2.91
N ALA A 190 -4.41 10.40 -2.60
CA ALA A 190 -3.60 11.09 -3.61
C ALA A 190 -3.03 10.10 -4.65
N VAL A 191 -2.49 8.98 -4.19
CA VAL A 191 -1.91 7.94 -5.06
C VAL A 191 -3.00 7.22 -5.85
N SER A 192 -4.15 6.91 -5.24
CA SER A 192 -5.28 6.29 -5.94
C SER A 192 -5.83 7.21 -7.04
N THR A 193 -5.98 8.51 -6.74
CA THR A 193 -6.38 9.51 -7.72
C THR A 193 -5.35 9.65 -8.84
N PHE A 194 -4.06 9.71 -8.50
CA PHE A 194 -2.98 9.72 -9.49
C PHE A 194 -3.02 8.48 -10.38
N ALA A 195 -3.15 7.28 -9.80
CA ALA A 195 -3.20 6.03 -10.56
C ALA A 195 -4.40 5.96 -11.50
N MET A 196 -5.56 6.48 -11.09
CA MET A 196 -6.74 6.59 -11.93
C MET A 196 -6.50 7.55 -13.10
N ILE A 197 -6.04 8.79 -12.84
CA ILE A 197 -5.73 9.78 -13.89
C ILE A 197 -4.70 9.19 -14.87
N LYS A 198 -3.63 8.60 -14.35
CA LYS A 198 -2.61 7.93 -15.17
C LYS A 198 -3.22 6.82 -16.02
N GLY A 199 -4.10 5.98 -15.47
CA GLY A 199 -4.76 4.91 -16.21
C GLY A 199 -5.60 5.41 -17.40
N TYR A 200 -6.21 6.59 -17.28
CA TYR A 200 -6.97 7.21 -18.37
C TYR A 200 -6.10 7.87 -19.44
N PHE A 201 -5.08 8.64 -19.03
CA PHE A 201 -4.35 9.52 -19.96
C PHE A 201 -2.98 8.98 -20.38
N PHE A 202 -2.31 8.24 -19.51
CA PHE A 202 -0.92 7.80 -19.70
C PHE A 202 -0.71 6.35 -19.23
N PRO A 203 -1.48 5.37 -19.75
CA PRO A 203 -1.35 3.98 -19.34
C PRO A 203 0.02 3.43 -19.76
N THR A 204 0.67 2.64 -18.90
CA THR A 204 1.95 1.97 -19.25
C THR A 204 1.74 0.98 -20.38
N ASN A 205 0.59 0.27 -20.35
CA ASN A 205 0.13 -0.58 -21.43
C ASN A 205 -1.39 -0.54 -21.49
N ALA A 206 -1.94 0.01 -22.59
CA ALA A 206 -3.39 0.13 -22.77
C ALA A 206 -4.11 -1.23 -22.76
N LYS A 207 -3.43 -2.33 -23.12
CA LYS A 207 -4.00 -3.69 -23.08
C LYS A 207 -4.12 -4.26 -21.66
N ASP A 208 -3.40 -3.67 -20.70
CA ASP A 208 -3.44 -3.99 -19.27
C ASP A 208 -4.33 -3.01 -18.49
N CYS A 209 -5.10 -2.17 -19.19
CA CYS A 209 -6.10 -1.30 -18.58
C CYS A 209 -7.49 -1.93 -18.65
N LYS A 210 -8.25 -1.75 -17.56
CA LYS A 210 -9.61 -2.21 -17.45
C LYS A 210 -10.52 -1.08 -16.98
N PHE A 211 -11.60 -0.88 -17.71
CA PHE A 211 -12.64 0.11 -17.43
C PHE A 211 -13.98 -0.62 -17.31
N THR A 212 -14.73 -0.34 -16.25
CA THR A 212 -16.09 -0.87 -16.06
C THR A 212 -17.17 0.15 -16.43
N GLY A 213 -16.77 1.41 -16.63
CA GLY A 213 -17.69 2.53 -16.86
C GLY A 213 -18.30 3.10 -15.57
N ASN A 214 -18.05 2.48 -14.42
CA ASN A 214 -18.44 3.02 -13.11
C ASN A 214 -17.23 3.68 -12.44
N PHE A 215 -17.29 4.99 -12.27
CA PHE A 215 -16.21 5.79 -11.70
C PHE A 215 -15.74 5.31 -10.33
N PHE A 216 -16.66 5.06 -9.38
CA PHE A 216 -16.30 4.66 -8.01
C PHE A 216 -15.68 3.26 -7.98
N TYR A 217 -16.20 2.35 -8.80
CA TYR A 217 -15.65 1.00 -8.91
C TYR A 217 -14.22 1.03 -9.48
N ASP A 218 -14.00 1.79 -10.55
CA ASP A 218 -12.68 1.91 -11.16
C ASP A 218 -11.69 2.70 -10.30
N TYR A 219 -12.17 3.64 -9.48
CA TYR A 219 -11.37 4.34 -8.47
C TYR A 219 -10.86 3.37 -7.40
N MET A 220 -11.75 2.54 -6.84
CA MET A 220 -11.40 1.60 -5.78
C MET A 220 -10.51 0.46 -6.26
N MET A 221 -10.83 -0.11 -7.43
CA MET A 221 -10.12 -1.28 -7.94
C MET A 221 -8.87 -0.94 -8.76
N GLY A 222 -8.76 0.30 -9.24
CA GLY A 222 -7.72 0.73 -10.16
C GLY A 222 -7.94 0.25 -11.59
N ILE A 223 -7.59 1.10 -12.55
CA ILE A 223 -7.76 0.85 -13.99
C ILE A 223 -6.60 0.03 -14.56
N GLU A 224 -5.38 0.45 -14.24
CA GLU A 224 -4.16 -0.14 -14.77
C GLU A 224 -3.71 -1.34 -13.93
N PHE A 225 -3.32 -2.45 -14.60
CA PHE A 225 -2.90 -3.65 -13.89
C PHE A 225 -1.63 -3.44 -13.05
N ASN A 226 -0.61 -2.75 -13.57
CA ASN A 226 0.61 -2.42 -12.83
C ASN A 226 0.98 -0.97 -13.14
N PRO A 227 0.41 0.02 -12.43
CA PRO A 227 0.75 1.42 -12.65
C PRO A 227 2.22 1.64 -12.37
N ARG A 228 2.94 2.15 -13.38
CA ARG A 228 4.39 2.34 -13.35
C ARG A 228 4.82 3.74 -13.79
N ILE A 229 5.86 4.27 -13.15
CA ILE A 229 6.63 5.42 -13.67
C ILE A 229 7.93 4.88 -14.27
N GLY A 230 8.11 5.11 -15.57
CA GLY A 230 9.22 4.54 -16.31
C GLY A 230 9.21 3.00 -16.28
N LYS A 231 10.40 2.40 -16.32
CA LYS A 231 10.55 0.93 -16.37
C LYS A 231 10.62 0.25 -15.01
N TRP A 232 10.89 1.01 -13.95
CA TRP A 232 11.32 0.44 -12.67
C TRP A 232 10.40 0.77 -11.50
N PHE A 233 9.82 1.98 -11.45
CA PHE A 233 8.97 2.35 -10.33
C PHE A 233 7.57 1.75 -10.50
N ASP A 234 7.25 0.71 -9.75
CA ASP A 234 5.93 0.07 -9.73
C ASP A 234 5.19 0.41 -8.43
N PHE A 235 4.03 1.06 -8.56
CA PHE A 235 3.28 1.54 -7.40
C PHE A 235 2.76 0.39 -6.54
N LYS A 236 2.35 -0.73 -7.14
CA LYS A 236 1.81 -1.87 -6.38
C LYS A 236 2.92 -2.48 -5.53
N LEU A 237 4.08 -2.75 -6.15
CA LEU A 237 5.20 -3.33 -5.41
C LEU A 237 5.73 -2.36 -4.34
N PHE A 238 5.85 -1.07 -4.68
CA PHE A 238 6.33 -0.07 -3.75
C PHE A 238 5.43 0.05 -2.51
N PHE A 239 4.13 0.32 -2.69
CA PHE A 239 3.23 0.53 -1.56
C PHE A 239 2.92 -0.74 -0.76
N ASN A 240 2.93 -1.91 -1.39
CA ASN A 240 2.72 -3.18 -0.69
C ASN A 240 3.88 -3.51 0.26
N GLY A 241 5.13 -3.24 -0.14
CA GLY A 241 6.31 -3.64 0.63
C GLY A 241 6.96 -2.53 1.46
N ARG A 242 7.01 -1.29 0.96
CA ARG A 242 7.92 -0.25 1.49
C ARG A 242 7.29 0.59 2.60
N PRO A 243 6.49 1.63 2.31
CA PRO A 243 5.98 2.52 3.35
C PRO A 243 4.99 1.82 4.28
N GLY A 244 4.44 0.66 3.92
CA GLY A 244 3.56 -0.16 4.75
C GLY A 244 4.32 -1.11 5.66
N ILE A 245 4.83 -2.22 5.11
CA ILE A 245 5.44 -3.32 5.91
C ILE A 245 6.68 -2.86 6.67
N VAL A 246 7.56 -2.05 6.09
CA VAL A 246 8.73 -1.54 6.82
C VAL A 246 8.32 -0.55 7.91
N ALA A 247 7.24 0.22 7.71
CA ALA A 247 6.74 1.12 8.74
C ALA A 247 6.09 0.35 9.89
N TRP A 248 5.40 -0.76 9.62
CA TRP A 248 4.75 -1.58 10.65
C TRP A 248 5.73 -2.01 11.74
N THR A 249 6.89 -2.57 11.36
CA THR A 249 7.90 -2.98 12.35
C THR A 249 8.50 -1.79 13.10
N LEU A 250 8.69 -0.63 12.45
CA LEU A 250 9.10 0.59 13.13
C LEU A 250 8.04 1.16 14.09
N ILE A 251 6.76 1.04 13.75
CA ILE A 251 5.64 1.43 14.62
C ILE A 251 5.72 0.61 15.91
N ASN A 252 5.85 -0.72 15.79
CA ASN A 252 5.98 -1.61 16.95
C ASN A 252 7.18 -1.23 17.84
N LEU A 253 8.34 -0.99 17.23
CA LEU A 253 9.55 -0.57 17.95
C LEU A 253 9.38 0.79 18.64
N SER A 254 8.69 1.74 17.99
CA SER A 254 8.42 3.06 18.58
C SER A 254 7.46 2.98 19.77
N PHE A 255 6.45 2.10 19.70
CA PHE A 255 5.56 1.83 20.83
C PHE A 255 6.27 1.11 21.97
N ALA A 256 7.18 0.17 21.68
CA ALA A 256 8.02 -0.46 22.70
C ALA A 256 8.96 0.57 23.37
N ALA A 257 9.59 1.44 22.58
CA ALA A 257 10.40 2.54 23.10
C ALA A 257 9.57 3.49 23.97
N LYS A 258 8.31 3.76 23.61
CA LYS A 258 7.42 4.58 24.43
C LYS A 258 7.06 3.88 25.74
N GLN A 259 6.82 2.58 25.72
CA GLN A 259 6.57 1.81 26.94
C GLN A 259 7.78 1.89 27.89
N GLN A 260 8.99 1.74 27.37
CA GLN A 260 10.23 1.90 28.12
C GLN A 260 10.37 3.32 28.71
N GLU A 261 10.03 4.36 27.94
CA GLU A 261 10.07 5.76 28.40
C GLU A 261 9.08 6.02 29.54
N LEU A 262 7.86 5.51 29.44
CA LEU A 262 6.78 5.77 30.41
C LEU A 262 6.89 4.95 31.69
N TYR A 263 7.33 3.69 31.57
CA TYR A 263 7.27 2.72 32.67
C TYR A 263 8.65 2.23 33.13
N GLY A 264 9.72 2.60 32.43
CA GLY A 264 11.08 2.15 32.76
C GLY A 264 11.38 0.70 32.38
N GLU A 265 10.44 0.00 31.74
CA GLU A 265 10.60 -1.38 31.27
C GLU A 265 9.75 -1.67 30.02
N VAL A 266 10.17 -2.67 29.23
CA VAL A 266 9.38 -3.26 28.14
C VAL A 266 8.82 -4.59 28.62
N THR A 267 7.50 -4.75 28.56
CA THR A 267 6.85 -5.96 29.07
C THR A 267 7.06 -7.16 28.14
N ASN A 268 7.00 -8.38 28.70
CA ASN A 268 7.10 -9.62 27.92
C ASN A 268 6.08 -9.67 26.76
N SER A 269 4.86 -9.17 26.97
CA SER A 269 3.84 -9.11 25.93
C SER A 269 4.24 -8.19 24.77
N MET A 270 4.86 -7.03 25.06
CA MET A 270 5.35 -6.12 24.03
C MET A 270 6.52 -6.74 23.25
N ILE A 271 7.43 -7.45 23.94
CA ILE A 271 8.52 -8.19 23.30
C ILE A 271 7.95 -9.25 22.35
N LEU A 272 6.99 -10.06 22.81
CA LEU A 272 6.36 -11.10 21.99
C LEU A 272 5.69 -10.50 20.74
N VAL A 273 4.97 -9.38 20.86
CA VAL A 273 4.37 -8.71 19.71
C VAL A 273 5.43 -8.26 18.70
N ASN A 274 6.56 -7.70 19.16
CA ASN A 274 7.63 -7.25 18.26
C ASN A 274 8.42 -8.38 17.61
N VAL A 275 8.52 -9.55 18.25
CA VAL A 275 9.24 -10.72 17.71
C VAL A 275 8.38 -11.52 16.74
N LEU A 276 7.06 -11.57 16.97
CA LEU A 276 6.14 -12.39 16.18
C LEU A 276 5.57 -11.65 14.96
N GLN A 277 5.74 -10.33 14.86
CA GLN A 277 5.28 -9.48 13.75
C GLN A 277 6.46 -8.99 12.92
#